data_AF-A0A8K0SBL1-F1
#
_entry.id   AF-A0A8K0SBL1-F1
#
_cell.length_a   1.000
_cell.length_b   1.000
_cell.length_c   1.000
_cell.angle_alpha   90.00
_cell.angle_beta   90.00
_cell.angle_gamma   90.00
#
_symmetry.space_group_name_H-M   'P 1'
#
loop_
_entity.id
_entity.type
_entity.pdbx_description
1 polymer ?
#
loop_
_entity_poly.entity_id
_entity_poly.type
_entity_poly.pdbx_seq_one_letter_code
_entity_poly.pdbx_strand_id
1 'polypeptide(L)'
;MIKQESMGEASASMGDASIAMFAYQSDREAAGIARAINNGYQPGKHKEEDASRGRKSYVPAVKKGQDRMLNNWIVWSIAFDQNAKGHTPTTLWPLLLGKNCQFPPLVNFKDFFQYYILKSVGRLSQKKKPTLDSIKTAAEFFFAGFTRYTEIEVAEEDRHEIYHRSGLRMFIL
;
A
#
# COMPACT_ATOMS: atom_id res chain seq x y z
N MET A 1 -72.42 -16.07 -10.27
CA MET A 1 -71.65 -14.81 -10.16
C MET A 1 -70.40 -15.09 -9.33
N ILE A 2 -69.24 -15.23 -9.97
CA ILE A 2 -67.95 -15.30 -9.29
C ILE A 2 -67.13 -14.12 -9.83
N LYS A 3 -66.69 -13.25 -8.90
CA LYS A 3 -65.83 -12.09 -9.16
C LYS A 3 -64.53 -12.55 -9.81
N GLN A 4 -64.15 -11.93 -10.92
CA GLN A 4 -62.76 -11.87 -11.35
C GLN A 4 -62.08 -10.76 -10.54
N GLU A 5 -61.14 -11.12 -9.66
CA GLU A 5 -60.17 -10.20 -9.10
C GLU A 5 -58.89 -10.22 -9.94
N SER A 6 -58.37 -9.04 -10.19
CA SER A 6 -57.28 -8.72 -11.09
C SER A 6 -55.94 -9.19 -10.52
N MET A 7 -55.22 -10.02 -11.28
CA MET A 7 -53.77 -10.18 -11.09
C MET A 7 -53.06 -9.19 -12.02
N GLY A 8 -52.92 -7.95 -11.53
CA GLY A 8 -52.03 -6.95 -12.10
C GLY A 8 -50.75 -6.86 -11.28
N GLU A 9 -49.63 -6.94 -11.99
CA GLU A 9 -48.32 -6.37 -11.64
C GLU A 9 -47.51 -7.01 -10.50
N ALA A 10 -46.69 -7.98 -10.88
CA ALA A 10 -45.41 -8.22 -10.21
C ALA A 10 -44.40 -8.82 -11.19
N SER A 11 -43.89 -8.05 -12.17
CA SER A 11 -42.76 -8.51 -12.99
C SER A 11 -41.83 -7.40 -13.50
N ALA A 12 -41.73 -6.26 -12.82
CA ALA A 12 -40.74 -5.23 -13.12
C ALA A 12 -39.87 -4.95 -11.88
N SER A 13 -38.79 -5.73 -11.67
CA SER A 13 -37.93 -5.49 -10.49
C SER A 13 -36.48 -6.01 -10.59
N MET A 14 -35.98 -6.40 -11.77
CA MET A 14 -34.54 -6.72 -11.93
C MET A 14 -33.85 -6.03 -13.11
N GLY A 15 -34.57 -5.70 -14.20
CA GLY A 15 -34.01 -4.98 -15.35
C GLY A 15 -33.65 -3.53 -15.03
N ASP A 16 -34.52 -2.82 -14.30
CA ASP A 16 -34.36 -1.38 -14.04
C ASP A 16 -33.21 -1.07 -13.08
N ALA A 17 -32.93 -1.95 -12.12
CA ALA A 17 -31.80 -1.81 -11.20
C ALA A 17 -30.45 -1.99 -11.91
N SER A 18 -30.38 -2.89 -12.90
CA SER A 18 -29.17 -3.10 -13.69
C SER A 18 -28.89 -1.89 -14.60
N ILE A 19 -29.92 -1.39 -15.30
CA ILE A 19 -29.80 -0.20 -16.16
C ILE A 19 -29.43 1.05 -15.33
N ALA A 20 -30.04 1.24 -14.16
CA ALA A 20 -29.70 2.34 -13.26
C ALA A 20 -28.27 2.23 -12.71
N MET A 21 -27.79 1.01 -12.40
CA MET A 21 -26.41 0.80 -11.96
C MET A 21 -25.40 1.08 -13.08
N PHE A 22 -25.70 0.68 -14.32
CA PHE A 22 -24.87 1.01 -15.49
C PHE A 22 -24.84 2.52 -15.78
N ALA A 23 -26.00 3.20 -15.75
CA ALA A 23 -26.10 4.65 -15.95
C ALA A 23 -25.36 5.44 -14.86
N TYR A 24 -25.49 5.02 -13.60
CA TYR A 24 -24.75 5.62 -12.48
C TYR A 24 -23.23 5.45 -12.64
N GLN A 25 -22.78 4.27 -13.08
CA GLN A 25 -21.38 3.99 -13.34
C GLN A 25 -20.84 4.87 -14.49
N SER A 26 -21.60 5.02 -15.58
CA SER A 26 -21.22 5.87 -16.72
C SER A 26 -21.14 7.35 -16.36
N ASP A 27 -22.04 7.86 -15.52
CA ASP A 27 -22.00 9.26 -15.07
C ASP A 27 -20.80 9.53 -14.16
N ARG A 28 -20.44 8.56 -13.30
CA ARG A 28 -19.26 8.65 -12.43
C ARG A 28 -17.96 8.65 -13.23
N GLU A 29 -17.91 7.86 -14.29
CA GLU A 29 -16.79 7.79 -15.23
C GLU A 29 -16.67 9.09 -16.03
N ALA A 30 -17.77 9.63 -16.54
CA ALA A 30 -17.80 10.92 -17.23
C ALA A 30 -17.29 12.06 -16.32
N ALA A 31 -17.72 12.09 -15.05
CA ALA A 31 -17.21 13.04 -14.08
C ALA A 31 -15.70 12.84 -13.77
N GLY A 32 -15.21 11.61 -13.80
CA GLY A 32 -13.79 11.28 -13.68
C GLY A 32 -12.96 11.82 -14.84
N ILE A 33 -13.44 11.60 -16.06
CA ILE A 33 -12.81 12.09 -17.29
C ILE A 33 -12.75 13.62 -17.30
N ALA A 34 -13.86 14.29 -16.97
CA ALA A 34 -13.91 15.75 -16.89
C ALA A 34 -12.90 16.31 -15.87
N ARG A 35 -12.81 15.69 -14.67
CA ARG A 35 -11.80 16.08 -13.67
C ARG A 35 -10.38 15.89 -14.18
N ALA A 36 -10.08 14.78 -14.86
CA ALA A 36 -8.75 14.52 -15.39
C ALA A 36 -8.36 15.58 -16.43
N ILE A 37 -9.24 15.88 -17.37
CA ILE A 37 -9.03 16.91 -18.41
C ILE A 37 -8.81 18.29 -17.76
N ASN A 38 -9.63 18.67 -16.78
CA ASN A 38 -9.47 19.94 -16.05
C ASN A 38 -8.14 20.01 -15.27
N ASN A 39 -7.64 18.87 -14.81
CA ASN A 39 -6.33 18.77 -14.17
C ASN A 39 -5.16 18.69 -15.18
N GLY A 40 -5.42 18.92 -16.46
CA GLY A 40 -4.40 18.97 -17.51
C GLY A 40 -4.02 17.62 -18.13
N TYR A 41 -4.84 16.58 -17.93
CA TYR A 41 -4.66 15.30 -18.62
C TYR A 41 -4.78 15.48 -20.14
N GLN A 42 -3.79 14.98 -20.87
CA GLN A 42 -3.77 14.96 -22.32
C GLN A 42 -3.40 13.54 -22.77
N PRO A 43 -4.30 12.83 -23.51
CA PRO A 43 -3.99 11.51 -24.03
C PRO A 43 -2.72 11.53 -24.87
N GLY A 44 -1.80 10.59 -24.62
CA GLY A 44 -0.56 10.45 -25.39
C GLY A 44 0.54 11.48 -25.10
N LYS A 45 0.33 12.44 -24.19
CA LYS A 45 1.33 13.45 -23.82
C LYS A 45 2.69 12.87 -23.41
N HIS A 46 2.69 11.69 -22.78
CA HIS A 46 3.89 11.02 -22.29
C HIS A 46 4.25 9.77 -23.11
N LYS A 47 3.73 9.61 -24.34
CA LYS A 47 3.82 8.36 -25.11
C LYS A 47 5.26 7.86 -25.31
N GLU A 48 6.19 8.75 -25.65
CA GLU A 48 7.60 8.39 -25.87
C GLU A 48 8.31 8.02 -24.55
N GLU A 49 8.03 8.81 -23.52
CA GLU A 49 8.48 8.55 -22.15
C GLU A 49 7.95 7.20 -21.65
N ASP A 50 6.65 6.93 -21.75
CA ASP A 50 5.99 5.71 -21.27
C ASP A 50 6.41 4.47 -22.06
N ALA A 51 6.86 4.63 -23.31
CA ALA A 51 7.44 3.56 -24.11
C ALA A 51 8.84 3.13 -23.62
N SER A 52 9.54 3.96 -22.82
CA SER A 52 10.84 3.60 -22.26
C SER A 52 10.70 2.49 -21.20
N ARG A 53 11.50 1.44 -21.34
CA ARG A 53 11.61 0.35 -20.36
C ARG A 53 12.85 0.52 -19.50
N GLY A 54 12.85 -0.08 -18.31
CA GLY A 54 14.04 -0.13 -17.47
C GLY A 54 14.36 1.20 -16.78
N ARG A 55 13.36 2.03 -16.47
CA ARG A 55 13.53 3.16 -15.56
C ARG A 55 13.96 2.65 -14.19
N LYS A 56 15.26 2.74 -13.89
CA LYS A 56 15.87 2.33 -12.61
C LYS A 56 15.82 3.45 -11.56
N SER A 57 15.34 4.64 -11.92
CA SER A 57 15.29 5.80 -11.03
C SER A 57 13.93 5.93 -10.35
N TYR A 58 13.92 5.81 -9.02
CA TYR A 58 12.78 6.21 -8.22
C TYR A 58 12.56 7.73 -8.31
N VAL A 59 11.33 8.16 -8.55
CA VAL A 59 10.96 9.58 -8.45
C VAL A 59 11.20 10.08 -7.02
N PRO A 60 11.48 11.39 -6.81
CA PRO A 60 11.80 11.92 -5.48
C PRO A 60 10.77 11.60 -4.39
N ALA A 61 9.48 11.57 -4.75
CA ALA A 61 8.41 11.20 -3.83
C ALA A 61 8.52 9.75 -3.33
N VAL A 62 8.89 8.81 -4.22
CA VAL A 62 9.10 7.40 -3.85
C VAL A 62 10.35 7.27 -2.98
N LYS A 63 11.44 7.96 -3.32
CA LYS A 63 12.66 8.00 -2.47
C LYS A 63 12.35 8.49 -1.07
N LYS A 64 11.57 9.56 -0.93
CA LYS A 64 11.12 10.09 0.37
C LYS A 64 10.25 9.09 1.15
N GLY A 65 9.44 8.31 0.44
CA GLY A 65 8.66 7.20 1.03
C GLY A 65 9.56 6.09 1.59
N GLN A 66 10.56 5.68 0.81
CA GLN A 66 11.58 4.71 1.21
C GLN A 66 12.35 5.21 2.44
N ASP A 67 12.90 6.43 2.40
CA ASP A 67 13.67 7.02 3.50
C ASP A 67 12.87 7.09 4.79
N ARG A 68 11.57 7.43 4.69
CA ARG A 68 10.67 7.45 5.85
C ARG A 68 10.54 6.07 6.49
N MET A 69 10.42 5.01 5.70
CA MET A 69 10.30 3.65 6.22
C MET A 69 11.60 3.19 6.89
N LEU A 70 12.76 3.50 6.29
CA LEU A 70 14.05 3.20 6.90
C LEU A 70 14.29 3.99 8.19
N ASN A 71 13.86 5.25 8.25
CA ASN A 71 13.92 6.01 9.50
C ASN A 71 13.04 5.39 10.60
N ASN A 72 11.85 4.88 10.28
CA ASN A 72 11.02 4.17 11.25
C ASN A 72 11.71 2.88 11.75
N TRP A 73 12.44 2.19 10.88
CA TRP A 73 13.23 1.01 11.26
C TRP A 73 14.34 1.36 12.25
N ILE A 74 15.07 2.46 12.03
CA ILE A 74 16.09 2.94 12.98
C ILE A 74 15.46 3.29 14.34
N VAL A 75 14.32 3.99 14.34
CA VAL A 75 13.59 4.35 15.57
C VAL A 75 13.14 3.10 16.33
N TRP A 76 12.58 2.12 15.62
CA TRP A 76 12.20 0.84 16.22
C TRP A 76 13.41 0.10 16.78
N SER A 77 14.53 0.06 16.05
CA SER A 77 15.75 -0.62 16.48
C SER A 77 16.27 -0.02 17.79
N ILE A 78 16.39 1.30 17.90
CA ILE A 78 16.82 1.97 19.14
C ILE A 78 15.93 1.61 20.33
N ALA A 79 14.62 1.50 20.10
CA ALA A 79 13.65 1.27 21.15
C ALA A 79 13.55 -0.21 21.59
N PHE A 80 13.73 -1.16 20.66
CA PHE A 80 13.35 -2.56 20.87
C PHE A 80 14.42 -3.59 20.49
N ASP A 81 15.37 -3.26 19.62
CA ASP A 81 16.47 -4.16 19.28
C ASP A 81 17.57 -4.04 20.35
N GLN A 82 17.81 -5.12 21.09
CA GLN A 82 18.82 -5.16 22.14
C GLN A 82 20.23 -4.87 21.59
N ASN A 83 20.51 -5.23 20.33
CA ASN A 83 21.79 -4.97 19.69
C ASN A 83 21.98 -3.49 19.31
N ALA A 84 20.89 -2.72 19.26
CA ALA A 84 20.90 -1.30 18.94
C ALA A 84 20.85 -0.40 20.18
N LYS A 85 20.75 -0.99 21.38
CA LYS A 85 20.64 -0.24 22.64
C LYS A 85 21.90 0.56 22.91
N GLY A 86 21.74 1.86 23.19
CA GLY A 86 22.84 2.79 23.46
C GLY A 86 23.47 3.40 22.21
N HIS A 87 23.04 3.01 21.01
CA HIS A 87 23.45 3.66 19.78
C HIS A 87 22.55 4.86 19.42
N THR A 88 23.12 5.82 18.71
CA THR A 88 22.38 6.94 18.10
C THR A 88 21.91 6.58 16.68
N PRO A 89 20.92 7.29 16.10
CA PRO A 89 20.53 7.09 14.71
C PRO A 89 21.71 7.17 13.73
N THR A 90 22.61 8.14 13.93
CA THR A 90 23.80 8.35 13.09
C THR A 90 24.74 7.15 13.11
N THR A 91 24.91 6.53 14.27
CA THR A 91 25.78 5.35 14.41
C THR A 91 25.10 4.06 13.94
N LEU A 92 23.77 3.96 14.03
CA LEU A 92 23.03 2.76 13.59
C LEU A 92 22.84 2.70 12.09
N TRP A 93 22.68 3.85 11.43
CA TRP A 93 22.46 3.88 9.99
C TRP A 93 23.50 3.07 9.20
N PRO A 94 24.82 3.29 9.35
CA PRO A 94 25.80 2.49 8.62
C PRO A 94 25.82 1.01 9.05
N LEU A 95 25.43 0.69 10.29
CA LEU A 95 25.40 -0.70 10.78
C LEU A 95 24.24 -1.51 10.19
N LEU A 96 23.06 -0.89 10.11
CA LEU A 96 21.82 -1.57 9.70
C LEU A 96 21.47 -1.36 8.22
N LEU A 97 21.98 -0.29 7.62
CA LEU A 97 21.63 0.14 6.26
C LEU A 97 22.86 0.51 5.42
N GLY A 98 24.08 0.28 5.92
CA GLY A 98 25.30 0.45 5.15
C GLY A 98 25.45 -0.63 4.07
N LYS A 99 26.30 -0.36 3.08
CA LYS A 99 26.71 -1.39 2.10
C LYS A 99 27.36 -2.55 2.85
N ASN A 100 26.88 -3.76 2.61
CA ASN A 100 27.29 -4.99 3.31
C ASN A 100 26.91 -5.06 4.80
N CYS A 101 25.86 -4.36 5.23
CA CYS A 101 25.28 -4.63 6.55
C CYS A 101 24.92 -6.11 6.70
N GLN A 102 25.00 -6.63 7.91
CA GLN A 102 24.48 -7.97 8.19
C GLN A 102 22.98 -7.99 7.88
N PHE A 103 22.54 -8.97 7.08
CA PHE A 103 21.14 -9.12 6.75
C PHE A 103 20.31 -9.40 8.02
N PRO A 104 19.34 -8.55 8.37
CA PRO A 104 18.50 -8.80 9.53
C PRO A 104 17.71 -10.10 9.37
N PRO A 105 17.55 -10.90 10.42
CA PRO A 105 16.74 -12.10 10.34
C PRO A 105 15.27 -11.73 10.08
N LEU A 106 14.53 -12.60 9.37
CA LEU A 106 13.13 -12.36 8.99
C LEU A 106 12.23 -12.01 10.19
N VAL A 107 12.51 -12.58 11.36
CA VAL A 107 11.78 -12.28 12.60
C VAL A 107 11.84 -10.80 12.98
N ASN A 108 12.96 -10.11 12.74
CA ASN A 108 13.08 -8.68 13.04
C ASN A 108 12.23 -7.85 12.06
N PHE A 109 12.18 -8.22 10.79
CA PHE A 109 11.27 -7.56 9.84
C PHE A 109 9.81 -7.74 10.26
N LYS A 110 9.42 -8.98 10.64
CA LYS A 110 8.06 -9.27 11.12
C LYS A 110 7.68 -8.42 12.34
N ASP A 111 8.56 -8.36 13.34
CA ASP A 111 8.31 -7.59 14.56
C ASP A 111 8.26 -6.08 14.29
N PHE A 112 9.17 -5.56 13.45
CA PHE A 112 9.09 -4.16 13.01
C PHE A 112 7.79 -3.82 12.30
N PHE A 113 7.32 -4.65 11.37
CA PHE A 113 6.06 -4.39 10.67
C PHE A 113 4.86 -4.50 11.61
N GLN A 114 4.92 -5.37 12.61
CA GLN A 114 3.92 -5.42 13.68
C GLN A 114 3.90 -4.11 14.48
N TYR A 115 5.06 -3.61 14.91
CA TYR A 115 5.19 -2.28 15.52
C TYR A 115 4.65 -1.17 14.61
N TYR A 116 5.01 -1.20 13.32
CA TYR A 116 4.60 -0.19 12.36
C TYR A 116 3.07 -0.15 12.19
N ILE A 117 2.41 -1.30 12.18
CA ILE A 117 0.96 -1.40 12.09
C ILE A 117 0.30 -0.85 13.34
N LEU A 118 0.80 -1.25 14.52
CA LEU A 118 0.26 -0.82 15.80
C LEU A 118 0.40 0.70 16.03
N LYS A 119 1.51 1.31 15.60
CA LYS A 119 1.71 2.76 15.70
C LYS A 119 0.95 3.56 14.63
N SER A 120 0.53 2.92 13.55
CA SER A 120 -0.03 3.61 12.38
C SER A 120 -1.51 3.92 12.59
N VAL A 121 -1.89 5.16 12.28
CA VAL A 121 -3.29 5.59 12.30
C VAL A 121 -3.82 5.62 10.87
N GLY A 122 -4.71 4.68 10.55
CA GLY A 122 -5.39 4.64 9.27
C GLY A 122 -6.35 5.81 9.10
N ARG A 123 -6.27 6.51 7.96
CA ARG A 123 -7.17 7.62 7.63
C ARG A 123 -8.43 7.18 6.89
N LEU A 124 -8.37 6.01 6.25
CA LEU A 124 -9.41 5.53 5.33
C LEU A 124 -10.37 4.53 5.98
N SER A 125 -9.98 3.89 7.10
CA SER A 125 -10.85 2.97 7.80
C SER A 125 -11.57 3.68 8.95
N GLN A 126 -12.84 3.33 9.17
CA GLN A 126 -13.62 3.85 10.32
C GLN A 126 -12.96 3.48 11.65
N LYS A 127 -12.28 2.34 11.70
CA LYS A 127 -11.55 1.83 12.88
C LYS A 127 -10.20 2.51 13.09
N LYS A 128 -9.83 3.50 12.26
CA LYS A 128 -8.53 4.19 12.28
C LYS A 128 -7.31 3.25 12.20
N LYS A 129 -7.50 2.07 11.61
CA LYS A 129 -6.46 1.07 11.34
C LYS A 129 -5.94 1.18 9.91
N PRO A 130 -4.65 0.98 9.64
CA PRO A 130 -4.12 0.94 8.28
C PRO A 130 -4.78 -0.18 7.46
N THR A 131 -5.00 0.07 6.17
CA THR A 131 -5.51 -0.97 5.25
C THR A 131 -4.40 -1.93 4.86
N LEU A 132 -4.77 -3.13 4.40
CA LEU A 132 -3.79 -4.10 3.88
C LEU A 132 -2.92 -3.49 2.77
N ASP A 133 -3.53 -2.74 1.85
CA ASP A 133 -2.80 -2.07 0.76
C ASP A 133 -1.82 -1.02 1.26
N SER A 134 -2.17 -0.30 2.32
CA SER A 134 -1.28 0.68 2.95
C SER A 134 -0.06 -0.01 3.56
N ILE A 135 -0.27 -1.17 4.21
CA ILE A 135 0.79 -1.97 4.83
C ILE A 135 1.70 -2.55 3.75
N LYS A 136 1.12 -3.14 2.70
CA LYS A 136 1.87 -3.66 1.56
C LYS A 136 2.74 -2.56 0.93
N THR A 137 2.16 -1.39 0.67
CA THR A 137 2.89 -0.23 0.14
C THR A 137 4.04 0.20 1.07
N ALA A 138 3.80 0.24 2.38
CA ALA A 138 4.84 0.58 3.35
C ALA A 138 5.99 -0.43 3.35
N ALA A 139 5.68 -1.72 3.25
CA ALA A 139 6.69 -2.77 3.19
C ALA A 139 7.45 -2.78 1.86
N GLU A 140 6.80 -2.53 0.72
CA GLU A 140 7.49 -2.33 -0.56
C GLU A 140 8.43 -1.12 -0.52
N PHE A 141 8.01 0.01 0.09
CA PHE A 141 8.91 1.15 0.30
C PHE A 141 10.08 0.82 1.21
N PHE A 142 9.86 0.03 2.25
CA PHE A 142 10.95 -0.43 3.11
C PHE A 142 11.96 -1.27 2.32
N PHE A 143 11.52 -2.34 1.65
CA PHE A 143 12.44 -3.25 0.94
C PHE A 143 13.15 -2.57 -0.23
N ALA A 144 12.43 -1.78 -1.03
CA ALA A 144 13.04 -1.01 -2.10
C ALA A 144 14.08 0.00 -1.56
N GLY A 145 13.80 0.62 -0.41
CA GLY A 145 14.74 1.49 0.29
C GLY A 145 15.95 0.74 0.82
N PHE A 146 15.72 -0.41 1.45
CA PHE A 146 16.75 -1.28 2.02
C PHE A 146 17.73 -1.70 0.93
N THR A 147 17.25 -2.35 -0.14
CA THR A 147 18.08 -2.77 -1.27
C THR A 147 18.84 -1.61 -1.92
N ARG A 148 18.23 -0.43 -1.99
CA ARG A 148 18.90 0.76 -2.55
C ARG A 148 20.11 1.22 -1.71
N TYR A 149 20.07 1.07 -0.39
CA TYR A 149 21.16 1.50 0.50
C TYR A 149 22.18 0.39 0.78
N THR A 150 21.72 -0.84 0.94
CA THR A 150 22.55 -1.99 1.33
C THR A 150 23.12 -2.75 0.14
N GLU A 151 22.52 -2.58 -1.05
CA GLU A 151 22.74 -3.39 -2.26
C GLU A 151 22.38 -4.88 -2.07
N ILE A 152 21.64 -5.21 -1.00
CA ILE A 152 21.15 -6.56 -0.70
C ILE A 152 19.69 -6.67 -1.14
N GLU A 153 19.41 -7.64 -2.00
CA GLU A 153 18.04 -7.97 -2.41
C GLU A 153 17.37 -8.86 -1.37
N VAL A 154 16.15 -8.52 -0.97
CA VAL A 154 15.32 -9.35 -0.09
C VAL A 154 14.57 -10.36 -0.96
N ALA A 155 14.75 -11.64 -0.67
CA ALA A 155 14.07 -12.72 -1.39
C ALA A 155 12.55 -12.51 -1.41
N GLU A 156 11.91 -12.81 -2.54
CA GLU A 156 10.48 -12.54 -2.73
C GLU A 156 9.63 -13.29 -1.69
N GLU A 157 10.06 -14.49 -1.32
CA GLU A 157 9.44 -15.34 -0.29
C GLU A 157 9.42 -14.66 1.07
N ASP A 158 10.55 -14.07 1.48
CA ASP A 158 10.67 -13.34 2.75
C ASP A 158 9.79 -12.09 2.76
N ARG A 159 9.68 -11.39 1.62
CA ARG A 159 8.75 -10.26 1.51
C ARG A 159 7.30 -10.74 1.61
N HIS A 160 6.95 -11.85 0.96
CA HIS A 160 5.61 -12.43 0.99
C HIS A 160 5.16 -12.87 2.38
N GLU A 161 6.09 -13.35 3.20
CA GLU A 161 5.88 -13.65 4.61
C GLU A 161 5.49 -12.41 5.45
N ILE A 162 5.84 -11.20 5.02
CA ILE A 162 5.37 -9.95 5.63
C ILE A 162 3.94 -9.61 5.18
N TYR A 163 3.58 -9.92 3.93
CA TYR A 163 2.29 -9.53 3.33
C TYR A 163 1.14 -10.52 3.65
N HIS A 164 1.41 -11.79 3.90
CA HIS A 164 0.38 -12.84 3.95
C HIS A 164 -0.04 -13.32 5.35
N ARG A 165 -1.34 -13.09 5.61
CA ARG A 165 -2.39 -13.75 6.43
C ARG A 165 -2.13 -14.45 7.77
N SER A 166 -0.97 -14.99 8.12
CA SER A 166 -0.76 -15.68 9.41
C SER A 166 -0.18 -14.75 10.49
N GLY A 167 0.66 -13.78 10.12
CA GLY A 167 1.24 -12.82 11.07
C GLY A 167 0.38 -11.57 11.34
N LEU A 168 -0.39 -11.09 10.36
CA LEU A 168 -1.09 -9.80 10.43
C LEU A 168 -2.55 -9.85 10.89
N ARG A 169 -3.13 -11.06 11.02
CA ARG A 169 -4.58 -11.24 11.22
C ARG A 169 -5.09 -10.78 12.58
N MET A 170 -4.22 -10.67 13.60
CA MET A 170 -4.65 -10.22 14.93
C MET A 170 -4.90 -8.70 15.02
N PHE A 171 -4.47 -7.90 14.04
CA PHE A 171 -4.42 -6.44 14.21
C PHE A 171 -5.26 -5.63 13.23
N ILE A 172 -5.68 -6.20 12.08
CA ILE A 172 -6.38 -5.46 11.01
C ILE A 172 -7.92 -5.56 11.10
N LEU A 173 -8.48 -6.49 11.90
CA LEU A 173 -9.93 -6.58 12.12
C LEU A 173 -10.45 -5.61 13.18
#